data_AF-A0A024T9E5-F1
#
_entry.id   AF-A0A024T9E5-F1
#
_cell.length_a   1.000
_cell.length_b   1.000
_cell.length_c   1.000
_cell.angle_alpha   90.00
_cell.angle_beta   90.00
_cell.angle_gamma   90.00
#
_symmetry.space_group_name_H-M   'P 1'
#
loop_
_entity.id
_entity.type
_entity.pdbx_description
1 polymer ?
#
loop_
_entity_poly.entity_id
_entity_poly.type
_entity_poly.pdbx_seq_one_letter_code
_entity_poly.pdbx_strand_id
1 'polypeptide(L)'
;MESAAAPSADTSTILSRIIKTATASLSSSSIASLVGSDSRSATPTTTPTSMAAKLPRLKAGRLLLEVQGMQRKWESYIVALVGTDVTNLTLYYYKDATDKIPTGMIQLHSASVDLMEEVFCVITLEQTWYLCADTPHDAEEWVDLICTTLEAAAMDAPFPTTTQVDSPSFPSGGRRRRLSSHITTSTVLEIQSRDASTRVDEFIEIFVRSNETDIRSQAARGAFSWSCLRSITWRLWLGCLPMDAPIGSWTAITSAHRQRYESLRHKHVPEDLPAIIQREDFAMHDDAEVEDGSSTARRNDMVHAIYKDVRRTRCNMQFFQSDHMQRMLVHVLLVYAAEHPAVSYNQGMGELLAVLVYLLHVERWPNSGSDRTSQVDDIDNDDVSSTVDEGDDEGDDDSYVHVDMVDVGRSMLGSDSVLEMRPFAALKAKCTSTCKDTVAALLATLADNFFLEHDTYALFEQVMKRMAPMFCPHVSSTPAARAPPTDQPSPPCSPRDDLSALQATCDRIHNVLLHRVDPALAAHLDSFDVPPEVYLLRWVRLLLAREFPMYQVWVIWDSIFGLSPHDFGFVDVLCAAMLHDSRTLLLAQDDTTGLLHALKEVGESHSKLVDSARKMYTQQQLAHVAAHFAPM
;
A
#
# COMPACT_ATOMS: atom_id res chain seq x y z
N MET A 1 3.76 50.76 -22.42
CA MET A 1 4.30 49.41 -22.67
C MET A 1 4.41 48.74 -21.32
N GLU A 2 3.29 48.22 -20.81
CA GLU A 2 3.25 47.50 -19.54
C GLU A 2 3.52 46.02 -19.80
N SER A 3 4.48 45.50 -19.04
CA SER A 3 4.94 44.12 -19.03
C SER A 3 3.89 43.25 -18.33
N ALA A 4 3.28 42.32 -19.07
CA ALA A 4 2.39 41.31 -18.50
C ALA A 4 3.21 40.33 -17.64
N ALA A 5 2.93 40.30 -16.33
CA ALA A 5 3.44 39.30 -15.41
C ALA A 5 2.76 37.95 -15.66
N ALA A 6 3.55 36.87 -15.72
CA ALA A 6 3.07 35.49 -15.80
C ALA A 6 2.33 35.11 -14.49
N PRO A 7 1.27 34.28 -14.57
CA PRO A 7 0.55 33.84 -13.37
C PRO A 7 1.43 32.86 -12.57
N SER A 8 1.57 33.11 -11.28
CA SER A 8 2.18 32.19 -10.31
C SER A 8 1.33 30.92 -10.22
N ALA A 9 1.88 29.77 -10.58
CA ALA A 9 1.23 28.48 -10.39
C ALA A 9 1.16 28.16 -8.89
N ASP A 10 -0.04 28.03 -8.35
CA ASP A 10 -0.29 27.47 -7.02
C ASP A 10 0.19 26.01 -6.98
N THR A 11 1.39 25.78 -6.45
CA THR A 11 1.98 24.46 -6.23
C THR A 11 1.45 23.82 -4.94
N SER A 12 0.12 23.76 -4.76
CA SER A 12 -0.46 22.85 -3.78
C SER A 12 -0.38 21.43 -4.34
N THR A 13 0.43 20.58 -3.73
CA THR A 13 0.50 19.15 -4.06
C THR A 13 -0.88 18.52 -3.84
N ILE A 14 -1.29 17.52 -4.63
CA ILE A 14 -2.58 16.83 -4.41
C ILE A 14 -2.65 16.23 -3.01
N LEU A 15 -1.53 15.80 -2.43
CA LEU A 15 -1.46 15.43 -1.01
C LEU A 15 -1.86 16.61 -0.10
N SER A 16 -1.40 17.83 -0.38
CA SER A 16 -1.89 19.04 0.31
C SER A 16 -3.32 19.43 -0.02
N ARG A 17 -3.94 18.90 -1.10
CA ARG A 17 -5.36 19.13 -1.45
C ARG A 17 -6.26 18.02 -0.91
N ILE A 18 -5.77 16.80 -0.78
CA ILE A 18 -6.45 15.68 -0.12
C ILE A 18 -6.44 15.90 1.40
N ILE A 19 -5.46 16.64 1.94
CA ILE A 19 -5.21 16.76 3.40
C ILE A 19 -5.44 18.18 3.96
N LYS A 20 -5.66 19.22 3.15
CA LYS A 20 -5.94 20.54 3.74
C LYS A 20 -7.37 20.59 4.25
N THR A 21 -7.48 20.98 5.51
CA THR A 21 -8.70 21.54 6.05
C THR A 21 -8.27 22.43 7.24
N ALA A 22 -8.39 23.77 7.09
CA ALA A 22 -8.39 24.85 8.11
C ALA A 22 -7.52 26.08 7.75
N THR A 23 -7.99 26.93 6.84
CA THR A 23 -7.71 28.38 6.87
C THR A 23 -8.90 29.14 6.28
N ALA A 24 -10.01 29.18 7.03
CA ALA A 24 -11.11 30.09 6.74
C ALA A 24 -11.67 30.68 8.04
N SER A 25 -10.79 31.06 8.95
CA SER A 25 -11.05 32.10 9.94
C SER A 25 -9.70 32.65 10.38
N LEU A 26 -9.65 33.94 10.71
CA LEU A 26 -8.46 34.76 10.98
C LEU A 26 -7.90 35.48 9.75
N SER A 27 -8.68 36.47 9.33
CA SER A 27 -8.18 37.71 8.79
C SER A 27 -7.18 38.40 9.73
N SER A 28 -6.06 38.83 9.13
CA SER A 28 -5.18 39.92 9.56
C SER A 28 -4.36 39.80 10.85
N SER A 29 -3.15 40.37 10.74
CA SER A 29 -2.21 40.77 11.80
C SER A 29 -1.42 39.67 12.51
N SER A 30 -0.24 39.33 11.96
CA SER A 30 1.07 39.64 12.58
C SER A 30 2.20 38.85 11.91
N ILE A 31 2.69 39.36 10.78
CA ILE A 31 4.05 39.05 10.28
C ILE A 31 4.84 40.35 10.44
N ALA A 32 5.43 40.53 11.62
CA ALA A 32 6.45 41.56 11.88
C ALA A 32 7.11 41.35 13.25
N SER A 33 7.83 40.25 13.45
CA SER A 33 9.03 40.24 14.30
C SER A 33 9.76 38.91 14.11
N LEU A 34 11.06 38.91 14.38
CA LEU A 34 11.98 37.76 14.34
C LEU A 34 12.63 37.50 12.97
N VAL A 35 13.07 38.59 12.32
CA VAL A 35 14.44 38.60 11.77
C VAL A 35 15.33 39.17 12.88
N GLY A 36 16.17 38.32 13.46
CA GLY A 36 17.09 38.70 14.53
C GLY A 36 18.08 37.57 14.77
N SER A 37 19.29 37.76 14.29
CA SER A 37 20.50 36.99 14.52
C SER A 37 20.72 36.63 16.00
N ASP A 38 21.15 35.39 16.28
CA ASP A 38 22.50 35.18 16.82
C ASP A 38 22.87 33.69 16.92
N SER A 39 24.08 33.41 16.45
CA SER A 39 24.84 32.18 16.64
C SER A 39 25.22 31.97 18.11
N ARG A 40 25.08 30.75 18.63
CA ARG A 40 25.98 30.22 19.67
C ARG A 40 25.94 28.69 19.75
N SER A 41 27.13 28.11 19.65
CA SER A 41 27.47 26.71 19.91
C SER A 41 27.16 26.30 21.34
N ALA A 42 26.51 25.16 21.54
CA ALA A 42 26.52 24.43 22.80
C ALA A 42 26.43 22.92 22.57
N THR A 43 27.51 22.21 22.87
CA THR A 43 27.55 20.77 23.10
C THR A 43 26.80 20.43 24.40
N PRO A 44 26.03 19.32 24.49
CA PRO A 44 25.64 18.79 25.80
C PRO A 44 26.16 17.37 26.00
N THR A 45 27.11 17.25 26.94
CA THR A 45 27.32 16.04 27.74
C THR A 45 26.51 16.18 29.03
N THR A 46 25.38 15.47 29.15
CA THR A 46 24.62 15.31 30.41
C THR A 46 23.92 13.95 30.44
N THR A 47 24.08 13.22 31.53
CA THR A 47 23.52 11.88 31.77
C THR A 47 21.99 11.90 31.96
N PRO A 48 21.26 10.85 31.52
CA PRO A 48 19.79 10.86 31.39
C PRO A 48 18.99 10.76 32.71
N THR A 49 19.64 10.57 33.85
CA THR A 49 18.98 10.17 35.12
C THR A 49 18.43 11.33 35.96
N SER A 50 18.82 12.59 35.71
CA SER A 50 18.38 13.73 36.53
C SER A 50 17.19 14.51 35.96
N MET A 51 16.80 14.30 34.70
CA MET A 51 15.76 15.12 34.04
C MET A 51 14.33 14.57 34.22
N ALA A 52 14.14 13.24 34.22
CA ALA A 52 12.80 12.64 34.31
C ALA A 52 12.01 13.03 35.57
N ALA A 53 12.70 13.28 36.70
CA ALA A 53 12.06 13.68 37.96
C ALA A 53 11.58 15.15 38.01
N LYS A 54 11.95 15.98 37.03
CA LYS A 54 11.62 17.41 37.00
C LYS A 54 10.66 17.80 35.87
N LEU A 55 10.37 16.88 34.96
CA LEU A 55 9.50 17.11 33.80
C LEU A 55 8.06 16.66 34.12
N PRO A 56 7.03 17.32 33.56
CA PRO A 56 5.65 16.98 33.84
C PRO A 56 5.30 15.61 33.24
N ARG A 57 4.57 14.81 34.01
CA ARG A 57 4.01 13.53 33.57
C ARG A 57 2.63 13.79 32.97
N LEU A 58 2.44 13.47 31.69
CA LEU A 58 1.22 13.76 30.94
C LEU A 58 0.16 12.66 31.09
N LYS A 59 0.61 11.39 31.07
CA LYS A 59 -0.18 10.20 31.42
C LYS A 59 0.73 9.15 32.01
N ALA A 60 0.17 8.34 32.91
CA ALA A 60 0.82 7.15 33.42
C ALA A 60 -0.20 6.03 33.61
N GLY A 61 0.18 4.82 33.28
CA GLY A 61 -0.69 3.65 33.39
C GLY A 61 0.09 2.37 33.24
N ARG A 62 -0.58 1.25 33.49
CA ARG A 62 0.01 -0.08 33.32
C ARG A 62 -0.09 -0.47 31.85
N LEU A 63 1.02 -0.94 31.29
CA LEU A 63 1.08 -1.53 29.95
C LEU A 63 1.96 -2.78 29.99
N LEU A 64 1.71 -3.72 29.10
CA LEU A 64 2.63 -4.80 28.82
C LEU A 64 3.62 -4.33 27.75
N LEU A 65 4.93 -4.47 28.01
CA LEU A 65 5.98 -4.24 27.01
C LEU A 65 6.61 -5.57 26.59
N GLU A 66 6.93 -5.69 25.30
CA GLU A 66 7.74 -6.80 24.80
C GLU A 66 9.22 -6.57 25.14
N VAL A 67 9.88 -7.56 25.77
CA VAL A 67 11.29 -7.45 26.19
C VAL A 67 12.23 -7.93 25.08
N GLN A 68 13.22 -7.10 24.73
CA GLN A 68 14.19 -7.35 23.65
C GLN A 68 14.84 -8.74 23.72
N GLY A 69 14.77 -9.49 22.60
CA GLY A 69 15.63 -10.65 22.33
C GLY A 69 14.95 -12.03 22.32
N MET A 70 13.68 -12.14 22.73
CA MET A 70 12.87 -13.35 22.55
C MET A 70 11.45 -12.94 22.16
N GLN A 71 11.03 -13.24 20.92
CA GLN A 71 9.67 -12.97 20.45
C GLN A 71 8.65 -13.52 21.47
N ARG A 72 7.64 -12.70 21.81
CA ARG A 72 6.44 -13.05 22.63
C ARG A 72 6.63 -13.10 24.16
N LYS A 73 7.67 -12.50 24.74
CA LYS A 73 7.72 -12.33 26.21
C LYS A 73 7.25 -10.93 26.61
N TRP A 74 6.02 -10.86 27.10
CA TRP A 74 5.39 -9.65 27.63
C TRP A 74 5.66 -9.53 29.14
N GLU A 75 6.12 -8.35 29.55
CA GLU A 75 6.29 -8.01 30.97
C GLU A 75 5.48 -6.76 31.30
N SER A 76 4.84 -6.76 32.48
CA SER A 76 4.03 -5.63 32.93
C SER A 76 4.92 -4.54 33.50
N TYR A 77 4.76 -3.32 32.98
CA TYR A 77 5.43 -2.12 33.46
C TYR A 77 4.42 -1.02 33.75
N ILE A 78 4.81 -0.10 34.62
CA ILE A 78 4.16 1.22 34.72
C ILE A 78 4.84 2.11 33.70
N VAL A 79 4.09 2.53 32.68
CA VAL A 79 4.59 3.42 31.61
C VAL A 79 4.11 4.84 31.89
N ALA A 80 4.97 5.81 31.65
CA ALA A 80 4.69 7.22 31.85
C ALA A 80 5.18 8.05 30.65
N LEU A 81 4.27 8.82 30.06
CA LEU A 81 4.58 9.82 29.05
C LEU A 81 5.04 11.09 29.75
N VAL A 82 6.28 11.51 29.49
CA VAL A 82 6.95 12.62 30.17
C VAL A 82 7.65 13.51 29.15
N GLY A 83 7.48 14.82 29.27
CA GLY A 83 8.17 15.79 28.42
C GLY A 83 7.54 17.18 28.50
N THR A 84 8.19 18.16 27.89
CA THR A 84 7.70 19.53 27.69
C THR A 84 7.77 20.00 26.24
N ASP A 85 8.56 19.32 25.39
CA ASP A 85 8.81 19.67 23.99
C ASP A 85 9.31 18.44 23.20
N VAL A 86 9.56 18.60 21.89
CA VAL A 86 9.89 17.48 20.97
C VAL A 86 11.25 16.86 21.29
N THR A 87 12.13 17.61 21.97
CA THR A 87 13.51 17.16 22.24
C THR A 87 13.58 16.28 23.47
N ASN A 88 12.58 16.33 24.35
CA ASN A 88 12.56 15.60 25.61
C ASN A 88 11.32 14.71 25.82
N LEU A 89 10.38 14.66 24.87
CA LEU A 89 9.20 13.80 24.94
C LEU A 89 9.60 12.31 24.89
N THR A 90 9.28 11.58 25.96
CA THR A 90 9.79 10.23 26.21
C THR A 90 8.75 9.39 26.97
N LEU A 91 8.63 8.10 26.63
CA LEU A 91 7.95 7.12 27.48
C LEU A 91 8.96 6.47 28.43
N TYR A 92 8.81 6.68 29.73
CA TYR A 92 9.58 5.98 30.76
C TYR A 92 8.79 4.79 31.27
N TYR A 93 9.44 3.63 31.45
CA TYR A 93 8.78 2.44 32.00
C TYR A 93 9.49 1.92 33.25
N TYR A 94 8.71 1.54 34.26
CA TYR A 94 9.15 1.17 35.62
C TYR A 94 8.59 -0.20 36.01
N LYS A 95 9.35 -0.99 36.79
CA LYS A 95 8.87 -2.29 37.29
C LYS A 95 7.78 -2.12 38.35
N ASP A 96 7.93 -1.13 39.22
CA ASP A 96 6.93 -0.78 40.23
C ASP A 96 6.61 0.73 40.16
N ALA A 97 5.38 1.10 40.53
CA ALA A 97 4.93 2.49 40.62
C ALA A 97 5.71 3.30 41.67
N THR A 98 6.34 2.62 42.64
CA THR A 98 7.16 3.25 43.69
C THR A 98 8.63 3.46 43.30
N ASP A 99 9.05 2.93 42.14
CA ASP A 99 10.43 3.04 41.68
C ASP A 99 10.76 4.48 41.27
N LYS A 100 11.88 5.00 41.79
CA LYS A 100 12.39 6.33 41.40
C LYS A 100 13.24 6.29 40.13
N ILE A 101 13.68 5.11 39.70
CA ILE A 101 14.59 4.92 38.57
C ILE A 101 13.83 4.13 37.50
N PRO A 102 13.67 4.67 36.27
CA PRO A 102 13.04 3.92 35.19
C PRO A 102 13.89 2.71 34.81
N THR A 103 13.22 1.61 34.49
CA THR A 103 13.87 0.41 33.95
C THR A 103 14.40 0.66 32.54
N GLY A 104 13.73 1.53 31.78
CA GLY A 104 14.23 2.05 30.52
C GLY A 104 13.36 3.21 30.01
N MET A 105 13.67 3.65 28.79
CA MET A 105 13.00 4.78 28.17
C MET A 105 12.88 4.59 26.66
N ILE A 106 11.80 5.12 26.09
CA ILE A 106 11.53 5.16 24.65
C ILE A 106 11.46 6.64 24.25
N GLN A 107 12.46 7.11 23.51
CA GLN A 107 12.48 8.49 23.03
C GLN A 107 11.51 8.63 21.86
N LEU A 108 10.58 9.59 21.94
CA LEU A 108 9.54 9.76 20.94
C LEU A 108 9.93 10.73 19.82
N HIS A 109 11.16 11.26 19.85
CA HIS A 109 11.66 12.16 18.82
C HIS A 109 11.64 11.47 17.45
N SER A 110 10.81 11.98 16.54
CA SER A 110 10.58 11.38 15.21
C SER A 110 10.02 9.95 15.23
N ALA A 111 9.30 9.58 16.29
CA ALA A 111 8.63 8.29 16.37
C ALA A 111 7.30 8.29 15.60
N SER A 112 6.94 7.16 15.00
CA SER A 112 5.59 6.89 14.50
C SER A 112 4.89 5.87 15.39
N VAL A 113 3.57 5.93 15.45
CA VAL A 113 2.77 5.04 16.30
C VAL A 113 1.72 4.35 15.44
N ASP A 114 1.67 3.02 15.47
CA ASP A 114 0.62 2.22 14.82
C ASP A 114 -0.20 1.49 15.89
N LEU A 115 -1.49 1.28 15.63
CA LEU A 115 -2.45 0.63 16.53
C LEU A 115 -3.08 -0.60 15.87
N MET A 116 -3.23 -1.68 16.64
CA MET A 116 -3.91 -2.91 16.26
C MET A 116 -4.58 -3.54 17.51
N GLU A 117 -5.89 -3.34 17.66
CA GLU A 117 -6.68 -3.79 18.83
C GLU A 117 -6.09 -3.28 20.16
N GLU A 118 -5.76 -4.14 21.13
CA GLU A 118 -5.12 -3.72 22.39
C GLU A 118 -3.63 -3.40 22.26
N VAL A 119 -3.02 -3.70 21.10
CA VAL A 119 -1.58 -3.60 20.87
C VAL A 119 -1.27 -2.39 20.01
N PHE A 120 -0.37 -1.52 20.48
CA PHE A 120 0.18 -0.45 19.68
C PHE A 120 1.70 -0.54 19.64
N CYS A 121 2.30 -0.13 18.52
CA CYS A 121 3.74 -0.07 18.38
C CYS A 121 4.23 1.37 18.27
N VAL A 122 5.35 1.66 18.93
CA VAL A 122 6.07 2.92 18.83
C VAL A 122 7.35 2.63 18.05
N ILE A 123 7.38 3.11 16.82
CA ILE A 123 8.49 2.91 15.88
C ILE A 123 9.42 4.12 16.02
N THR A 124 10.58 3.89 16.63
CA THR A 124 11.64 4.89 16.75
C THR A 124 12.72 4.66 15.69
N LEU A 125 13.67 5.59 15.53
CA LEU A 125 14.80 5.42 14.60
C LEU A 125 15.68 4.22 14.94
N GLU A 126 15.72 3.80 16.21
CA GLU A 126 16.62 2.75 16.69
C GLU A 126 15.94 1.37 16.72
N GLN A 127 14.63 1.32 16.95
CA GLN A 127 13.87 0.08 17.09
C GLN A 127 12.36 0.31 17.16
N THR A 128 11.60 -0.77 16.96
CA THR A 128 10.14 -0.81 17.18
C THR A 128 9.84 -1.38 18.56
N TRP A 129 9.00 -0.67 19.33
CA TRP A 129 8.55 -1.09 20.64
C TRP A 129 7.09 -1.51 20.58
N TYR A 130 6.75 -2.68 21.11
CA TYR A 130 5.36 -3.13 21.20
C TYR A 130 4.84 -2.94 22.63
N LEU A 131 3.69 -2.29 22.73
CA LEU A 131 2.98 -2.04 23.97
C LEU A 131 1.55 -2.60 23.84
N CYS A 132 1.05 -3.20 24.92
CA CYS A 132 -0.31 -3.72 24.97
C CYS A 132 -1.03 -3.16 26.19
N ALA A 133 -2.22 -2.61 25.97
CA ALA A 133 -3.11 -2.09 26.99
C ALA A 133 -4.10 -3.17 27.48
N ASP A 134 -4.82 -2.90 28.57
CA ASP A 134 -5.78 -3.85 29.13
C ASP A 134 -7.05 -3.97 28.25
N THR A 135 -7.38 -2.92 27.48
CA THR A 135 -8.51 -2.90 26.54
C THR A 135 -8.15 -2.16 25.24
N PRO A 136 -8.87 -2.39 24.12
CA PRO A 136 -8.65 -1.66 22.87
C PRO A 136 -8.87 -0.15 23.02
N HIS A 137 -9.86 0.23 23.82
CA HIS A 137 -10.16 1.63 24.12
C HIS A 137 -9.00 2.31 24.86
N ASP A 138 -8.40 1.62 25.83
CA ASP A 138 -7.22 2.16 26.53
C ASP A 138 -6.04 2.34 25.57
N ALA A 139 -5.85 1.41 24.62
CA ALA A 139 -4.82 1.51 23.60
C ALA A 139 -5.04 2.73 22.69
N GLU A 140 -6.28 2.97 22.25
CA GLU A 140 -6.67 4.17 21.50
C GLU A 140 -6.34 5.46 22.28
N GLU A 141 -6.73 5.54 23.56
CA GLU A 141 -6.42 6.71 24.38
C GLU A 141 -4.91 6.95 24.54
N TRP A 142 -4.11 5.89 24.62
CA TRP A 142 -2.65 5.99 24.68
C TRP A 142 -2.07 6.53 23.38
N VAL A 143 -2.49 5.98 22.25
CA VAL A 143 -2.04 6.41 20.92
C VAL A 143 -2.44 7.85 20.65
N ASP A 144 -3.69 8.22 20.92
CA ASP A 144 -4.20 9.59 20.73
C ASP A 144 -3.42 10.60 21.55
N LEU A 145 -3.12 10.29 22.81
CA LEU A 145 -2.35 11.20 23.66
C LEU A 145 -0.89 11.31 23.20
N ILE A 146 -0.24 10.20 22.83
CA ILE A 146 1.14 10.22 22.33
C ILE A 146 1.23 11.06 21.05
N CYS A 147 0.31 10.85 20.11
CA CYS A 147 0.23 11.61 18.87
C CYS A 147 -0.06 13.09 19.12
N THR A 148 -1.06 13.41 19.95
CA THR A 148 -1.43 14.80 20.30
C THR A 148 -0.28 15.54 20.97
N THR A 149 0.47 14.88 21.85
CA THR A 149 1.62 15.49 22.53
C THR A 149 2.82 15.68 21.59
N LEU A 150 3.06 14.76 20.66
CA LEU A 150 4.06 14.93 19.61
C LEU A 150 3.73 16.11 18.68
N GLU A 151 2.47 16.26 18.31
CA GLU A 151 1.99 17.38 17.49
C GLU A 151 2.10 18.71 18.24
N ALA A 152 1.60 18.77 19.48
CA ALA A 152 1.70 19.96 20.31
C ALA A 152 3.18 20.36 20.50
N ALA A 153 4.05 19.38 20.69
CA ALA A 153 5.47 19.60 20.81
C ALA A 153 6.06 20.17 19.51
N ALA A 154 5.72 19.59 18.35
CA ALA A 154 6.23 20.03 17.05
C ALA A 154 5.76 21.46 16.67
N MET A 155 4.65 21.90 17.23
CA MET A 155 4.04 23.21 16.99
C MET A 155 4.33 24.24 18.10
N ASP A 156 5.17 23.91 19.09
CA ASP A 156 5.39 24.74 20.30
C ASP A 156 4.07 25.15 21.01
N ALA A 157 3.08 24.25 20.97
CA ALA A 157 1.75 24.43 21.57
C ALA A 157 1.68 23.82 22.98
N PRO A 158 0.82 24.33 23.88
CA PRO A 158 0.67 23.80 25.23
C PRO A 158 0.14 22.37 25.22
N PHE A 159 0.73 21.50 26.04
CA PHE A 159 0.33 20.10 26.16
C PHE A 159 -1.04 19.95 26.84
N PRO A 160 -1.81 18.89 26.48
CA PRO A 160 -3.07 18.59 27.13
C PRO A 160 -2.86 18.31 28.63
N THR A 161 -3.48 19.12 29.50
CA THR A 161 -3.41 18.96 30.96
C THR A 161 -4.52 18.03 31.48
N THR A 162 -4.14 17.06 32.31
CA THR A 162 -4.98 15.97 32.87
C THR A 162 -6.07 16.41 33.89
N THR A 163 -6.42 17.70 33.98
CA THR A 163 -7.28 18.26 35.05
C THR A 163 -8.64 18.80 34.60
N GLN A 164 -9.11 18.51 33.39
CA GLN A 164 -10.49 18.80 32.97
C GLN A 164 -11.19 17.52 32.51
N VAL A 165 -11.66 16.70 33.46
CA VAL A 165 -12.52 15.53 33.19
C VAL A 165 -13.95 15.73 33.72
N ASP A 166 -14.21 16.73 34.58
CA ASP A 166 -15.53 16.93 35.17
C ASP A 166 -16.23 18.20 34.65
N SER A 167 -16.75 18.15 33.41
CA SER A 167 -17.90 18.95 32.92
C SER A 167 -18.24 18.56 31.46
N PRO A 168 -19.43 18.00 31.17
CA PRO A 168 -19.83 17.64 29.82
C PRO A 168 -20.36 18.89 29.10
N SER A 169 -19.45 19.67 28.55
CA SER A 169 -19.76 20.68 27.56
C SER A 169 -18.53 20.86 26.67
N PHE A 170 -18.22 19.81 25.92
CA PHE A 170 -17.40 19.94 24.73
C PHE A 170 -18.17 20.83 23.73
N PRO A 171 -17.57 21.90 23.20
CA PRO A 171 -18.08 22.45 21.95
C PRO A 171 -17.79 21.39 20.89
N SER A 172 -18.85 20.70 20.48
CA SER A 172 -18.95 19.96 19.23
C SER A 172 -18.52 20.91 18.10
N GLY A 173 -17.28 20.73 17.64
CA GLY A 173 -16.63 21.64 16.71
C GLY A 173 -15.23 21.14 16.40
N GLY A 174 -15.16 20.27 15.38
CA GLY A 174 -13.96 19.61 14.91
C GLY A 174 -12.76 20.55 14.75
N ARG A 175 -11.63 20.16 15.35
CA ARG A 175 -10.33 20.74 15.05
C ARG A 175 -9.53 19.71 14.24
N ARG A 176 -9.57 19.94 12.92
CA ARG A 176 -8.99 19.20 11.80
C ARG A 176 -7.55 18.70 12.05
N ARG A 177 -7.35 17.39 11.81
CA ARG A 177 -6.04 16.70 11.79
C ARG A 177 -5.19 17.26 10.65
N ARG A 178 -3.95 17.65 10.94
CA ARG A 178 -2.96 18.01 9.92
C ARG A 178 -1.66 17.26 10.17
N LEU A 179 -1.58 16.03 9.67
CA LEU A 179 -0.35 15.24 9.74
C LEU A 179 0.61 15.68 8.64
N SER A 180 1.85 15.97 9.05
CA SER A 180 2.93 16.39 8.17
C SER A 180 3.32 15.27 7.19
N SER A 181 3.87 15.65 6.05
CA SER A 181 4.17 14.84 4.85
C SER A 181 5.12 13.64 5.01
N HIS A 182 5.36 13.15 6.23
CA HIS A 182 6.26 12.03 6.51
C HIS A 182 5.65 10.89 7.31
N ILE A 183 4.45 11.08 7.83
CA ILE A 183 3.70 10.01 8.48
C ILE A 183 2.30 10.19 7.93
N THR A 184 1.81 9.16 7.27
CA THR A 184 0.61 8.47 7.69
C THR A 184 0.34 7.39 6.62
N THR A 185 0.17 6.14 7.02
CA THR A 185 -0.56 5.12 6.25
C THR A 185 -1.98 5.15 6.78
N SER A 186 -2.98 5.39 5.92
CA SER A 186 -4.35 5.10 6.36
C SER A 186 -4.37 3.64 6.78
N THR A 187 -4.91 3.34 7.95
CA THR A 187 -5.10 1.94 8.32
C THR A 187 -6.04 1.33 7.28
N VAL A 188 -5.90 0.03 7.00
CA VAL A 188 -6.79 -0.65 6.06
C VAL A 188 -8.27 -0.44 6.44
N LEU A 189 -8.54 -0.39 7.74
CA LEU A 189 -9.86 -0.08 8.30
C LEU A 189 -10.35 1.31 7.91
N GLU A 190 -9.50 2.34 7.99
CA GLU A 190 -9.85 3.71 7.61
C GLU A 190 -10.24 3.81 6.13
N ILE A 191 -9.56 3.08 5.24
CA ILE A 191 -9.91 3.04 3.81
C ILE A 191 -11.27 2.34 3.61
N GLN A 192 -11.50 1.24 4.32
CA GLN A 192 -12.74 0.46 4.23
C GLN A 192 -13.95 1.22 4.76
N SER A 193 -13.78 1.98 5.84
CA SER A 193 -14.87 2.67 6.53
C SER A 193 -15.32 3.95 5.83
N ARG A 194 -14.57 4.45 4.83
CA ARG A 194 -14.94 5.63 4.04
C ARG A 194 -16.30 5.49 3.37
N ASP A 195 -17.13 6.49 3.63
CA ASP A 195 -18.47 6.64 3.10
C ASP A 195 -18.46 6.97 1.60
N ALA A 196 -19.64 6.84 0.98
CA ALA A 196 -19.81 7.07 -0.45
C ALA A 196 -19.43 8.50 -0.88
N SER A 197 -19.70 9.52 -0.07
CA SER A 197 -19.45 10.92 -0.41
C SER A 197 -17.96 11.20 -0.50
N THR A 198 -17.17 10.70 0.46
CA THR A 198 -15.71 10.86 0.46
C THR A 198 -15.07 10.20 -0.78
N ARG A 199 -15.54 9.00 -1.15
CA ARG A 199 -15.04 8.29 -2.35
C ARG A 199 -15.35 9.07 -3.64
N VAL A 200 -16.52 9.70 -3.72
CA VAL A 200 -16.91 10.56 -4.85
C VAL A 200 -16.05 11.82 -4.93
N ASP A 201 -15.78 12.47 -3.80
CA ASP A 201 -14.94 13.67 -3.79
C ASP A 201 -13.49 13.36 -4.16
N GLU A 202 -12.97 12.22 -3.71
CA GLU A 202 -11.66 11.71 -4.12
C GLU A 202 -11.61 11.42 -5.63
N PHE A 203 -12.69 10.86 -6.20
CA PHE A 203 -12.77 10.59 -7.63
C PHE A 203 -12.70 11.88 -8.44
N ILE A 204 -13.43 12.91 -8.01
CA ILE A 204 -13.41 14.21 -8.66
C ILE A 204 -12.00 14.82 -8.59
N GLU A 205 -11.32 14.71 -7.45
CA GLU A 205 -9.96 15.25 -7.34
C GLU A 205 -8.97 14.52 -8.23
N ILE A 206 -8.99 13.18 -8.25
CA ILE A 206 -8.04 12.36 -9.00
C ILE A 206 -8.32 12.40 -10.50
N PHE A 207 -9.57 12.13 -10.92
CA PHE A 207 -9.88 11.88 -12.33
C PHE A 207 -10.46 13.10 -13.07
N VAL A 208 -10.98 14.11 -12.37
CA VAL A 208 -11.54 15.31 -13.02
C VAL A 208 -10.59 16.49 -12.91
N ARG A 209 -10.09 16.80 -11.72
CA ARG A 209 -9.31 18.03 -11.45
C ARG A 209 -7.81 17.92 -11.65
N SER A 210 -7.28 16.70 -11.70
CA SER A 210 -5.86 16.45 -11.86
C SER A 210 -5.51 16.03 -13.28
N ASN A 211 -4.24 16.17 -13.66
CA ASN A 211 -3.72 15.62 -14.91
C ASN A 211 -2.94 14.33 -14.65
N GLU A 212 -2.75 13.53 -15.70
CA GLU A 212 -2.17 12.20 -15.61
C GLU A 212 -0.72 12.23 -15.12
N THR A 213 0.08 13.20 -15.61
CA THR A 213 1.49 13.33 -15.23
C THR A 213 1.66 13.61 -13.75
N ASP A 214 0.81 14.46 -13.17
CA ASP A 214 0.84 14.79 -11.75
C ASP A 214 0.42 13.59 -10.91
N ILE A 215 -0.65 12.89 -11.30
CA ILE A 215 -1.14 11.71 -10.57
C ILE A 215 -0.09 10.59 -10.55
N ARG A 216 0.54 10.29 -11.70
CA ARG A 216 1.65 9.32 -11.76
C ARG A 216 2.81 9.73 -10.85
N SER A 217 3.18 11.01 -10.90
CA SER A 217 4.29 11.57 -10.11
C SER A 217 4.03 11.45 -8.61
N GLN A 218 2.80 11.67 -8.16
CA GLN A 218 2.44 11.64 -6.74
C GLN A 218 2.16 10.25 -6.21
N ALA A 219 1.52 9.40 -7.01
CA ALA A 219 1.38 7.98 -6.68
C ALA A 219 2.75 7.35 -6.47
N ALA A 220 3.73 7.69 -7.32
CA ALA A 220 5.12 7.28 -7.14
C ALA A 220 5.81 7.87 -5.90
N ARG A 221 5.24 8.89 -5.24
CA ARG A 221 5.69 9.41 -3.93
C ARG A 221 4.87 8.85 -2.76
N GLY A 222 4.02 7.85 -3.01
CA GLY A 222 3.17 7.25 -2.00
C GLY A 222 1.91 8.04 -1.64
N ALA A 223 1.52 9.05 -2.42
CA ALA A 223 0.32 9.85 -2.11
C ALA A 223 -0.97 9.02 -2.11
N PHE A 224 -0.97 7.86 -2.75
CA PHE A 224 -2.10 6.94 -2.78
C PHE A 224 -2.22 6.08 -1.52
N SER A 225 -1.29 6.14 -0.56
CA SER A 225 -1.49 5.47 0.75
C SER A 225 -2.76 5.93 1.47
N TRP A 226 -3.29 7.09 1.08
CA TRP A 226 -4.51 7.74 1.55
C TRP A 226 -5.71 7.54 0.63
N SER A 227 -5.56 6.83 -0.49
CA SER A 227 -6.56 6.75 -1.53
C SER A 227 -7.39 5.47 -1.39
N CYS A 228 -8.69 5.57 -1.67
CA CYS A 228 -9.57 4.40 -1.85
C CYS A 228 -9.86 4.11 -3.34
N LEU A 229 -9.14 4.77 -4.25
CA LEU A 229 -9.32 4.70 -5.70
C LEU A 229 -8.06 4.21 -6.42
N ARG A 230 -7.17 3.52 -5.69
CA ARG A 230 -5.96 2.93 -6.26
C ARG A 230 -6.30 1.89 -7.32
N SER A 231 -7.25 1.02 -7.04
CA SER A 231 -7.70 -0.06 -7.93
C SER A 231 -8.26 0.46 -9.26
N ILE A 232 -8.97 1.60 -9.25
CA ILE A 232 -9.45 2.25 -10.48
C ILE A 232 -8.26 2.85 -11.25
N THR A 233 -7.33 3.50 -10.54
CA THR A 233 -6.14 4.07 -11.18
C THR A 233 -5.26 2.98 -11.80
N TRP A 234 -5.08 1.85 -11.12
CA TRP A 234 -4.36 0.68 -11.65
C TRP A 234 -5.06 0.10 -12.87
N ARG A 235 -6.39 0.00 -12.86
CA ARG A 235 -7.17 -0.42 -14.03
C ARG A 235 -6.93 0.48 -15.24
N LEU A 236 -6.77 1.79 -15.06
CA LEU A 236 -6.43 2.71 -16.15
C LEU A 236 -5.00 2.51 -16.67
N TRP A 237 -4.00 2.49 -15.78
CA TRP A 237 -2.60 2.37 -16.18
C TRP A 237 -2.26 1.02 -16.80
N LEU A 238 -2.90 -0.05 -16.33
CA LEU A 238 -2.70 -1.39 -16.86
C LEU A 238 -3.51 -1.66 -18.13
N GLY A 239 -4.47 -0.79 -18.47
CA GLY A 239 -5.28 -0.86 -19.69
C GLY A 239 -6.54 -1.72 -19.55
N CYS A 240 -7.00 -2.01 -18.33
CA CYS A 240 -8.32 -2.59 -18.09
C CYS A 240 -9.44 -1.58 -18.38
N LEU A 241 -9.19 -0.29 -18.11
CA LEU A 241 -10.07 0.82 -18.44
C LEU A 241 -9.34 1.76 -19.42
N PRO A 242 -10.05 2.34 -20.40
CA PRO A 242 -9.44 3.22 -21.39
C PRO A 242 -9.13 4.61 -20.80
N MET A 243 -7.94 5.13 -21.08
CA MET A 243 -7.57 6.53 -20.80
C MET A 243 -7.96 7.50 -21.94
N ASP A 244 -8.28 6.95 -23.11
CA ASP A 244 -8.60 7.67 -24.34
C ASP A 244 -10.10 7.71 -24.66
N ALA A 245 -10.94 7.05 -23.86
CA ALA A 245 -12.38 7.05 -24.00
C ALA A 245 -13.08 7.80 -22.84
N PRO A 246 -14.36 8.16 -23.01
CA PRO A 246 -15.15 8.79 -21.96
C PRO A 246 -15.34 7.93 -20.71
N ILE A 247 -15.39 8.55 -19.53
CA ILE A 247 -15.62 7.90 -18.23
C ILE A 247 -16.91 7.07 -18.23
N GLY A 248 -17.96 7.52 -18.91
CA GLY A 248 -19.23 6.80 -19.03
C GLY A 248 -19.14 5.45 -19.72
N SER A 249 -18.08 5.20 -20.50
CA SER A 249 -17.84 3.88 -21.12
C SER A 249 -17.35 2.82 -20.13
N TRP A 250 -16.84 3.22 -18.96
CA TRP A 250 -16.17 2.31 -18.02
C TRP A 250 -17.12 1.23 -17.49
N THR A 251 -18.38 1.55 -17.21
CA THR A 251 -19.37 0.57 -16.71
C THR A 251 -19.61 -0.55 -17.71
N ALA A 252 -19.78 -0.22 -19.00
CA ALA A 252 -20.00 -1.18 -20.07
C ALA A 252 -18.76 -2.07 -20.28
N ILE A 253 -17.56 -1.49 -20.24
CA ILE A 253 -16.30 -2.22 -20.38
C ILE A 253 -16.08 -3.18 -19.20
N THR A 254 -16.28 -2.70 -17.97
CA THR A 254 -16.21 -3.55 -16.77
C THR A 254 -17.23 -4.69 -16.82
N SER A 255 -18.47 -4.42 -17.25
CA SER A 255 -19.48 -5.47 -17.44
C SER A 255 -19.04 -6.51 -18.47
N ALA A 256 -18.47 -6.09 -19.60
CA ALA A 256 -17.96 -6.99 -20.62
C ALA A 256 -16.80 -7.87 -20.12
N HIS A 257 -15.88 -7.31 -19.32
CA HIS A 257 -14.82 -8.09 -18.68
C HIS A 257 -15.37 -9.12 -17.69
N ARG A 258 -16.38 -8.75 -16.89
CA ARG A 258 -17.06 -9.64 -15.95
C ARG A 258 -17.75 -10.80 -16.69
N GLN A 259 -18.49 -10.51 -17.76
CA GLN A 259 -19.14 -11.55 -18.58
C GLN A 259 -18.13 -12.48 -19.25
N ARG A 260 -17.00 -11.94 -19.73
CA ARG A 260 -15.89 -12.75 -20.29
C ARG A 260 -15.35 -13.70 -19.25
N TYR A 261 -15.02 -13.21 -18.04
CA TYR A 261 -14.49 -14.07 -16.98
C TYR A 261 -15.49 -15.15 -16.56
N GLU A 262 -16.79 -14.82 -16.39
CA GLU A 262 -17.79 -15.83 -16.02
C GLU A 262 -17.87 -16.95 -17.07
N SER A 263 -17.82 -16.59 -18.36
CA SER A 263 -17.80 -17.57 -19.45
C SER A 263 -16.56 -18.47 -19.41
N LEU A 264 -15.39 -17.90 -19.09
CA LEU A 264 -14.13 -18.63 -18.96
C LEU A 264 -14.12 -19.53 -17.72
N ARG A 265 -14.69 -19.06 -16.60
CA ARG A 265 -14.84 -19.80 -15.37
C ARG A 265 -15.68 -21.06 -15.59
N HIS A 266 -16.85 -20.92 -16.23
CA HIS A 266 -17.68 -22.08 -16.60
C HIS A 266 -16.98 -23.05 -17.57
N LYS A 267 -16.10 -22.54 -18.44
CA LYS A 267 -15.38 -23.36 -19.42
C LYS A 267 -14.24 -24.17 -18.80
N HIS A 268 -13.54 -23.62 -17.80
CA HIS A 268 -12.25 -24.17 -17.34
C HIS A 268 -12.24 -24.70 -15.91
N VAL A 269 -13.13 -24.20 -15.04
CA VAL A 269 -13.19 -24.64 -13.64
C VAL A 269 -14.07 -25.90 -13.56
N PRO A 270 -13.53 -27.05 -13.10
CA PRO A 270 -14.32 -28.28 -12.96
C PRO A 270 -15.44 -28.13 -11.92
N GLU A 271 -16.61 -28.69 -12.19
CA GLU A 271 -17.73 -28.70 -11.24
C GLU A 271 -17.39 -29.50 -9.96
N ASP A 272 -16.54 -30.51 -10.08
CA ASP A 272 -16.08 -31.37 -8.98
C ASP A 272 -14.83 -30.84 -8.27
N LEU A 273 -14.44 -29.58 -8.51
CA LEU A 273 -13.27 -28.95 -7.87
C LEU A 273 -13.19 -29.16 -6.34
N PRO A 274 -14.29 -29.02 -5.56
CA PRO A 274 -14.24 -29.28 -4.11
C PRO A 274 -13.86 -30.73 -3.78
N ALA A 275 -14.32 -31.70 -4.58
CA ALA A 275 -13.99 -33.11 -4.37
C ALA A 275 -12.55 -33.42 -4.76
N ILE A 276 -12.02 -32.77 -5.81
CA ILE A 276 -10.60 -32.88 -6.21
C ILE A 276 -9.72 -32.38 -5.07
N ILE A 277 -10.01 -31.19 -4.54
CA ILE A 277 -9.27 -30.61 -3.41
C ILE A 277 -9.30 -31.51 -2.17
N GLN A 278 -10.48 -32.03 -1.80
CA GLN A 278 -10.63 -32.89 -0.61
C GLN A 278 -9.87 -34.22 -0.74
N ARG A 279 -9.86 -34.86 -1.91
CA ARG A 279 -9.13 -36.13 -2.12
C ARG A 279 -7.65 -35.98 -1.80
N GLU A 280 -7.08 -34.82 -2.08
CA GLU A 280 -5.67 -34.55 -1.80
C GLU A 280 -5.38 -34.37 -0.32
N ASP A 281 -6.24 -33.66 0.42
CA ASP A 281 -6.10 -33.52 1.87
C ASP A 281 -6.03 -34.90 2.57
N PHE A 282 -6.67 -35.93 2.00
CA PHE A 282 -6.57 -37.32 2.45
C PHE A 282 -5.37 -38.09 1.88
N ALA A 283 -4.93 -37.79 0.64
CA ALA A 283 -3.83 -38.48 -0.03
C ALA A 283 -2.43 -38.08 0.48
N MET A 284 -2.31 -37.00 1.27
CA MET A 284 -1.07 -36.57 1.92
C MET A 284 -0.47 -37.58 2.93
N HIS A 285 -1.03 -38.79 3.03
CA HIS A 285 -0.54 -39.89 3.87
C HIS A 285 -0.09 -41.14 3.09
N ASP A 286 -0.17 -41.17 1.75
CA ASP A 286 0.23 -42.36 0.98
C ASP A 286 0.91 -41.95 -0.35
N ASP A 287 2.24 -42.10 -0.40
CA ASP A 287 3.07 -41.87 -1.59
C ASP A 287 2.86 -43.01 -2.62
N ALA A 288 1.84 -42.89 -3.46
CA ALA A 288 1.65 -43.76 -4.62
C ALA A 288 1.49 -42.94 -5.91
N GLU A 289 2.61 -42.66 -6.56
CA GLU A 289 2.64 -42.11 -7.92
C GLU A 289 2.10 -43.15 -8.91
N VAL A 290 0.87 -42.95 -9.40
CA VAL A 290 0.35 -43.65 -10.59
C VAL A 290 0.37 -42.64 -11.74
N GLU A 291 1.42 -42.68 -12.57
CA GLU A 291 1.49 -41.92 -13.82
C GLU A 291 0.46 -42.44 -14.83
N ASP A 292 -0.79 -41.97 -14.73
CA ASP A 292 -1.75 -42.05 -15.82
C ASP A 292 -1.63 -40.79 -16.69
N GLY A 293 -1.09 -40.91 -17.90
CA GLY A 293 -0.84 -39.78 -18.81
C GLY A 293 -2.09 -39.13 -19.43
N SER A 294 -3.28 -39.34 -18.86
CA SER A 294 -4.54 -38.83 -19.37
C SER A 294 -4.64 -37.30 -19.21
N SER A 295 -5.41 -36.64 -20.09
CA SER A 295 -5.67 -35.20 -20.00
C SER A 295 -6.38 -34.79 -18.70
N THR A 296 -7.02 -35.74 -18.02
CA THR A 296 -7.71 -35.52 -16.74
C THR A 296 -6.74 -35.56 -15.58
N ALA A 297 -5.79 -36.50 -15.56
CA ALA A 297 -4.73 -36.53 -14.55
C ALA A 297 -3.91 -35.23 -14.55
N ARG A 298 -3.41 -34.80 -15.72
CA ARG A 298 -2.64 -33.54 -15.83
C ARG A 298 -3.40 -32.30 -15.33
N ARG A 299 -4.72 -32.28 -15.54
CA ARG A 299 -5.57 -31.19 -15.05
C ARG A 299 -5.68 -31.23 -13.53
N ASN A 300 -5.88 -32.42 -12.96
CA ASN A 300 -5.93 -32.60 -11.51
C ASN A 300 -4.59 -32.21 -10.88
N ASP A 301 -3.46 -32.64 -11.43
CA ASP A 301 -2.12 -32.28 -10.95
C ASP A 301 -1.91 -30.76 -10.91
N MET A 302 -2.43 -30.04 -11.91
CA MET A 302 -2.38 -28.57 -11.93
C MET A 302 -3.28 -27.94 -10.87
N VAL A 303 -4.51 -28.44 -10.69
CA VAL A 303 -5.41 -28.00 -9.60
C VAL A 303 -4.73 -28.16 -8.25
N HIS A 304 -4.10 -29.31 -8.04
CA HIS A 304 -3.37 -29.69 -6.85
C HIS A 304 -2.17 -28.77 -6.59
N ALA A 305 -1.33 -28.55 -7.60
CA ALA A 305 -0.19 -27.63 -7.50
C ALA A 305 -0.63 -26.19 -7.13
N ILE A 306 -1.69 -25.70 -7.77
CA ILE A 306 -2.27 -24.38 -7.48
C ILE A 306 -2.81 -24.32 -6.05
N TYR A 307 -3.64 -25.28 -5.64
CA TYR A 307 -4.24 -25.31 -4.32
C TYR A 307 -3.18 -25.35 -3.20
N LYS A 308 -2.16 -26.19 -3.36
CA LYS A 308 -1.05 -26.30 -2.41
C LYS A 308 -0.29 -24.98 -2.23
N ASP A 309 -0.13 -24.20 -3.29
CA ASP A 309 0.52 -22.88 -3.22
C ASP A 309 -0.42 -21.81 -2.66
N VAL A 310 -1.71 -21.84 -3.01
CA VAL A 310 -2.72 -20.93 -2.46
C VAL A 310 -2.82 -21.05 -0.94
N ARG A 311 -2.82 -22.27 -0.38
CA ARG A 311 -2.82 -22.48 1.08
C ARG A 311 -1.63 -21.86 1.81
N ARG A 312 -0.50 -21.69 1.12
CA ARG A 312 0.74 -21.10 1.66
C ARG A 312 0.84 -19.60 1.37
N THR A 313 0.08 -19.09 0.41
CA THR A 313 0.13 -17.69 -0.02
C THR A 313 -0.44 -16.80 1.08
N ARG A 314 0.39 -15.92 1.64
CA ARG A 314 -0.01 -14.94 2.69
C ARG A 314 -0.84 -15.54 3.83
N CYS A 315 -0.55 -16.79 4.20
CA CYS A 315 -1.34 -17.55 5.18
C CYS A 315 -1.30 -16.96 6.60
N ASN A 316 -0.39 -16.02 6.88
CA ASN A 316 -0.36 -15.24 8.12
C ASN A 316 -1.50 -14.21 8.23
N MET A 317 -2.18 -13.87 7.13
CA MET A 317 -3.32 -12.95 7.14
C MET A 317 -4.64 -13.74 7.17
N GLN A 318 -5.52 -13.45 8.14
CA GLN A 318 -6.81 -14.14 8.30
C GLN A 318 -7.66 -14.09 7.03
N PHE A 319 -7.59 -12.99 6.27
CA PHE A 319 -8.28 -12.82 4.99
C PHE A 319 -8.01 -13.98 4.01
N PHE A 320 -6.76 -14.43 3.89
CA PHE A 320 -6.38 -15.52 2.96
C PHE A 320 -6.55 -16.93 3.55
N GLN A 321 -6.86 -17.04 4.84
CA GLN A 321 -7.17 -18.32 5.47
C GLN A 321 -8.60 -18.79 5.15
N SER A 322 -9.48 -17.87 4.75
CA SER A 322 -10.87 -18.20 4.42
C SER A 322 -10.98 -19.13 3.20
N ASP A 323 -11.76 -20.22 3.34
CA ASP A 323 -12.06 -21.16 2.24
C ASP A 323 -12.67 -20.48 1.02
N HIS A 324 -13.44 -19.40 1.21
CA HIS A 324 -14.02 -18.66 0.11
C HIS A 324 -12.92 -17.94 -0.70
N MET A 325 -11.97 -17.28 -0.01
CA MET A 325 -10.85 -16.59 -0.66
C MET A 325 -9.89 -17.58 -1.32
N GLN A 326 -9.57 -18.69 -0.67
CA GLN A 326 -8.72 -19.72 -1.29
C GLN A 326 -9.35 -20.30 -2.55
N ARG A 327 -10.66 -20.61 -2.55
CA ARG A 327 -11.37 -21.05 -3.75
C ARG A 327 -11.33 -20.01 -4.87
N MET A 328 -11.56 -18.74 -4.55
CA MET A 328 -11.47 -17.66 -5.53
C MET A 328 -10.07 -17.58 -6.16
N LEU A 329 -9.01 -17.61 -5.35
CA LEU A 329 -7.63 -17.60 -5.84
C LEU A 329 -7.36 -18.80 -6.77
N VAL A 330 -7.82 -19.99 -6.40
CA VAL A 330 -7.71 -21.21 -7.22
C VAL A 330 -8.45 -21.04 -8.55
N HIS A 331 -9.69 -20.52 -8.56
CA HIS A 331 -10.44 -20.28 -9.79
C HIS A 331 -9.67 -19.36 -10.75
N VAL A 332 -9.22 -18.20 -10.26
CA VAL A 332 -8.54 -17.19 -11.07
C VAL A 332 -7.25 -17.77 -11.67
N LEU A 333 -6.45 -18.48 -10.87
CA LEU A 333 -5.20 -19.10 -11.33
C LEU A 333 -5.45 -20.23 -12.34
N LEU A 334 -6.48 -21.06 -12.14
CA LEU A 334 -6.86 -22.13 -13.08
C LEU A 334 -7.33 -21.56 -14.42
N VAL A 335 -8.22 -20.58 -14.38
CA VAL A 335 -8.72 -19.92 -15.59
C VAL A 335 -7.57 -19.25 -16.35
N TYR A 336 -6.67 -18.57 -15.65
CA TYR A 336 -5.49 -17.97 -16.28
C TYR A 336 -4.59 -19.03 -16.92
N ALA A 337 -4.23 -20.08 -16.19
CA ALA A 337 -3.35 -21.14 -16.69
C ALA A 337 -3.92 -21.82 -17.95
N ALA A 338 -5.24 -22.01 -18.00
CA ALA A 338 -5.92 -22.61 -19.15
C ALA A 338 -6.00 -21.68 -20.37
N GLU A 339 -6.22 -20.38 -20.19
CA GLU A 339 -6.28 -19.41 -21.29
C GLU A 339 -4.89 -18.96 -21.79
N HIS A 340 -3.84 -19.14 -20.98
CA HIS A 340 -2.46 -18.80 -21.33
C HIS A 340 -1.52 -20.01 -21.26
N PRO A 341 -1.70 -21.08 -22.07
CA PRO A 341 -0.93 -22.33 -21.93
C PRO A 341 0.59 -22.19 -22.04
N ALA A 342 1.07 -21.15 -22.74
CA ALA A 342 2.49 -20.89 -22.90
C ALA A 342 3.16 -20.41 -21.61
N VAL A 343 2.41 -19.72 -20.73
CA VAL A 343 2.87 -19.35 -19.38
C VAL A 343 2.42 -20.40 -18.38
N SER A 344 1.20 -20.93 -18.53
CA SER A 344 0.56 -21.85 -17.59
C SER A 344 0.58 -21.31 -16.15
N TYR A 345 0.33 -22.18 -15.17
CA TYR A 345 0.57 -21.87 -13.78
C TYR A 345 2.05 -22.04 -13.43
N ASN A 346 2.61 -21.03 -12.77
CA ASN A 346 3.94 -21.04 -12.22
C ASN A 346 3.93 -20.60 -10.76
N GLN A 347 4.75 -21.25 -9.93
CA GLN A 347 4.91 -20.86 -8.53
C GLN A 347 5.32 -19.39 -8.44
N GLY A 348 4.65 -18.67 -7.53
CA GLY A 348 4.79 -17.22 -7.33
C GLY A 348 3.62 -16.41 -7.89
N MET A 349 2.87 -16.92 -8.86
CA MET A 349 1.69 -16.23 -9.41
C MET A 349 0.60 -15.97 -8.35
N GLY A 350 0.44 -16.88 -7.38
CA GLY A 350 -0.47 -16.69 -6.25
C GLY A 350 -0.13 -15.47 -5.39
N GLU A 351 1.17 -15.17 -5.19
CA GLU A 351 1.61 -13.99 -4.42
C GLU A 351 1.26 -12.68 -5.13
N LEU A 352 1.42 -12.63 -6.45
CA LEU A 352 1.01 -11.47 -7.25
C LEU A 352 -0.51 -11.27 -7.20
N LEU A 353 -1.26 -12.37 -7.33
CA LEU A 353 -2.72 -12.36 -7.28
C LEU A 353 -3.25 -11.88 -5.92
N ALA A 354 -2.63 -12.32 -4.82
CA ALA A 354 -3.02 -11.94 -3.47
C ALA A 354 -2.98 -10.42 -3.25
N VAL A 355 -1.96 -9.72 -3.78
CA VAL A 355 -1.84 -8.26 -3.68
C VAL A 355 -3.04 -7.55 -4.32
N LEU A 356 -3.51 -8.06 -5.47
CA LEU A 356 -4.64 -7.50 -6.22
C LEU A 356 -5.97 -7.76 -5.52
N VAL A 357 -6.23 -9.00 -5.12
CA VAL A 357 -7.49 -9.39 -4.45
C VAL A 357 -7.69 -8.59 -3.17
N TYR A 358 -6.63 -8.48 -2.36
CA TYR A 358 -6.74 -7.77 -1.09
C TYR A 358 -6.98 -6.28 -1.29
N LEU A 359 -6.34 -5.65 -2.28
CA LEU A 359 -6.60 -4.24 -2.60
C LEU A 359 -8.05 -4.02 -3.01
N LEU A 360 -8.56 -4.83 -3.94
CA LEU A 360 -9.94 -4.72 -4.42
C LEU A 360 -10.95 -4.97 -3.31
N HIS A 361 -10.66 -5.89 -2.38
CA HIS A 361 -11.49 -6.11 -1.20
C HIS A 361 -11.52 -4.90 -0.26
N VAL A 362 -10.37 -4.26 -0.03
CA VAL A 362 -10.26 -3.08 0.82
C VAL A 362 -10.98 -1.88 0.20
N GLU A 363 -10.87 -1.69 -1.11
CA GLU A 363 -11.47 -0.56 -1.83
C GLU A 363 -12.89 -0.83 -2.35
N ARG A 364 -13.54 -1.93 -1.95
CA ARG A 364 -14.92 -2.23 -2.33
C ARG A 364 -15.87 -1.09 -1.94
N TRP A 365 -16.91 -0.88 -2.73
CA TRP A 365 -17.94 0.11 -2.45
C TRP A 365 -18.63 -0.18 -1.10
N PRO A 366 -18.90 0.84 -0.25
CA PRO A 366 -19.58 0.61 1.02
C PRO A 366 -21.01 0.13 0.78
N ASN A 367 -21.44 -0.89 1.52
CA ASN A 367 -22.82 -1.36 1.45
C ASN A 367 -23.73 -0.25 1.99
N SER A 368 -24.63 0.26 1.16
CA SER A 368 -25.67 1.19 1.57
C SER A 368 -26.69 0.46 2.45
N GLY A 369 -26.39 0.31 3.75
CA GLY A 369 -27.31 -0.16 4.79
C GLY A 369 -27.52 -1.68 4.88
N SER A 370 -26.73 -2.36 5.71
CA SER A 370 -27.19 -3.53 6.47
C SER A 370 -26.50 -3.53 7.85
N ASP A 371 -27.28 -3.23 8.88
CA ASP A 371 -27.08 -3.55 10.29
C ASP A 371 -25.84 -3.03 11.04
N ARG A 372 -26.06 -1.97 11.84
CA ARG A 372 -25.49 -1.84 13.20
C ARG A 372 -26.19 -2.77 14.22
N THR A 373 -26.87 -3.81 13.76
CA THR A 373 -27.63 -4.75 14.59
C THR A 373 -27.52 -6.15 14.01
N SER A 374 -26.45 -6.89 14.34
CA SER A 374 -26.43 -8.37 14.44
C SER A 374 -25.04 -8.88 14.82
N GLN A 375 -24.64 -8.69 16.08
CA GLN A 375 -23.87 -9.69 16.85
C GLN A 375 -23.81 -9.28 18.33
N VAL A 376 -24.94 -9.40 19.03
CA VAL A 376 -24.94 -9.77 20.45
C VAL A 376 -26.11 -10.72 20.63
N ASP A 377 -25.81 -11.92 21.13
CA ASP A 377 -26.76 -12.96 21.46
C ASP A 377 -27.85 -12.46 22.44
N ASP A 378 -29.06 -12.95 22.21
CA ASP A 378 -30.24 -13.10 23.08
C ASP A 378 -30.17 -12.55 24.52
N ILE A 379 -31.15 -11.72 24.89
CA ILE A 379 -31.99 -11.87 26.10
C ILE A 379 -33.33 -11.13 25.89
N ASP A 380 -34.41 -11.85 26.24
CA ASP A 380 -35.82 -11.49 26.17
C ASP A 380 -36.27 -10.22 26.93
N ASN A 381 -37.41 -9.72 26.43
CA ASN A 381 -38.59 -9.18 27.14
C ASN A 381 -38.84 -7.66 27.25
N ASP A 382 -40.02 -7.34 26.69
CA ASP A 382 -41.12 -6.51 27.20
C ASP A 382 -41.10 -4.97 27.07
N ASP A 383 -41.96 -4.54 26.14
CA ASP A 383 -43.13 -3.66 26.38
C ASP A 383 -42.99 -2.12 26.25
N VAL A 384 -44.09 -1.55 25.73
CA VAL A 384 -44.55 -0.13 25.71
C VAL A 384 -44.09 0.82 24.58
N SER A 385 -44.98 0.91 23.57
CA SER A 385 -45.74 2.10 23.09
C SER A 385 -45.07 3.49 22.93
N SER A 386 -45.22 4.02 21.69
CA SER A 386 -45.41 5.44 21.30
C SER A 386 -44.22 6.41 21.49
N THR A 387 -43.73 7.15 20.50
CA THR A 387 -44.41 8.18 19.68
C THR A 387 -43.45 8.64 18.56
N VAL A 388 -44.02 9.15 17.47
CA VAL A 388 -43.34 9.84 16.34
C VAL A 388 -42.56 11.07 16.81
N ASP A 389 -41.32 11.23 16.31
CA ASP A 389 -40.73 12.54 16.03
C ASP A 389 -39.84 12.43 14.77
N GLU A 390 -40.18 13.21 13.75
CA GLU A 390 -39.37 13.41 12.54
C GLU A 390 -38.29 14.45 12.87
N GLY A 391 -37.04 14.02 12.92
CA GLY A 391 -35.88 14.89 13.02
C GLY A 391 -34.75 14.33 12.17
N ASP A 392 -34.50 14.97 11.03
CA ASP A 392 -33.30 14.76 10.23
C ASP A 392 -32.06 15.05 11.09
N ASP A 393 -31.40 14.02 11.58
CA ASP A 393 -30.07 14.11 12.20
C ASP A 393 -29.10 13.29 11.33
N GLU A 394 -28.61 13.94 10.27
CA GLU A 394 -27.40 13.50 9.57
C GLU A 394 -26.24 13.63 10.56
N GLY A 395 -25.94 12.53 11.27
CA GLY A 395 -24.77 12.44 12.13
C GLY A 395 -23.50 12.57 11.30
N ASP A 396 -22.96 13.80 11.22
CA ASP A 396 -21.62 14.10 10.71
C ASP A 396 -20.59 13.36 11.58
N ASP A 397 -20.17 12.19 11.12
CA ASP A 397 -19.01 11.46 11.63
C ASP A 397 -17.73 12.20 11.18
N ASP A 398 -17.34 13.21 11.95
CA ASP A 398 -16.21 14.13 11.74
C ASP A 398 -14.81 13.45 11.84
N SER A 399 -14.72 12.12 11.69
CA SER A 399 -13.49 11.34 11.85
C SER A 399 -12.65 11.21 10.58
N TYR A 400 -13.11 11.71 9.43
CA TYR A 400 -12.41 11.59 8.13
C TYR A 400 -11.63 12.83 7.70
N VAL A 401 -10.48 12.60 7.08
CA VAL A 401 -9.73 13.65 6.36
C VAL A 401 -10.49 14.00 5.08
N HIS A 402 -11.17 15.15 5.07
CA HIS A 402 -11.88 15.65 3.89
C HIS A 402 -10.94 16.07 2.76
N VAL A 403 -11.26 15.64 1.54
CA VAL A 403 -10.61 16.10 0.31
C VAL A 403 -11.00 17.57 0.08
N ASP A 404 -10.03 18.47 0.17
CA ASP A 404 -10.22 19.91 0.00
C ASP A 404 -10.64 20.20 -1.45
N MET A 405 -11.80 20.85 -1.62
CA MET A 405 -12.25 21.26 -2.95
C MET A 405 -11.36 22.40 -3.45
N VAL A 406 -10.70 22.20 -4.58
CA VAL A 406 -9.97 23.25 -5.31
C VAL A 406 -10.86 24.49 -5.46
N ASP A 407 -10.32 25.70 -5.31
CA ASP A 407 -11.05 26.94 -5.58
C ASP A 407 -11.42 26.97 -7.08
N VAL A 408 -12.69 26.65 -7.33
CA VAL A 408 -13.19 26.40 -8.67
C VAL A 408 -13.69 27.70 -9.28
N GLY A 409 -13.31 27.97 -10.54
CA GLY A 409 -14.01 28.98 -11.35
C GLY A 409 -15.53 28.73 -11.39
N ARG A 410 -16.32 29.75 -11.75
CA ARG A 410 -17.81 29.73 -11.74
C ARG A 410 -18.48 28.63 -12.59
N SER A 411 -17.72 27.81 -13.33
CA SER A 411 -18.25 26.76 -14.20
C SER A 411 -18.74 25.56 -13.40
N MET A 412 -19.97 25.14 -13.65
CA MET A 412 -20.57 23.93 -13.06
C MET A 412 -20.36 22.73 -13.98
N LEU A 413 -20.13 21.55 -13.39
CA LEU A 413 -20.05 20.27 -14.07
C LEU A 413 -21.31 19.44 -13.74
N GLY A 414 -22.07 19.07 -14.78
CA GLY A 414 -23.25 18.21 -14.66
C GLY A 414 -22.97 16.74 -14.99
N SER A 415 -23.98 15.89 -14.78
CA SER A 415 -23.93 14.43 -14.97
C SER A 415 -23.46 13.99 -16.35
N ASP A 416 -24.09 14.46 -17.42
CA ASP A 416 -23.71 14.05 -18.79
C ASP A 416 -22.30 14.52 -19.14
N SER A 417 -21.91 15.70 -18.65
CA SER A 417 -20.58 16.24 -18.91
C SER A 417 -19.47 15.40 -18.26
N VAL A 418 -19.65 14.93 -17.02
CA VAL A 418 -18.61 14.08 -16.37
C VAL A 418 -18.47 12.73 -17.07
N LEU A 419 -19.56 12.16 -17.61
CA LEU A 419 -19.52 10.88 -18.31
C LEU A 419 -18.87 10.99 -19.70
N GLU A 420 -19.06 12.10 -20.41
CA GLU A 420 -18.45 12.35 -21.73
C GLU A 420 -16.97 12.76 -21.65
N MET A 421 -16.48 13.09 -20.46
CA MET A 421 -15.09 13.49 -20.25
C MET A 421 -14.13 12.30 -20.26
N ARG A 422 -12.88 12.56 -20.67
CA ARG A 422 -11.75 11.65 -20.45
C ARG A 422 -11.23 11.82 -19.03
N PRO A 423 -10.67 10.76 -18.41
CA PRO A 423 -10.00 10.90 -17.12
C PRO A 423 -8.81 11.85 -17.20
N PHE A 424 -8.45 12.42 -16.06
CA PHE A 424 -7.35 13.34 -15.87
C PHE A 424 -7.45 14.64 -16.70
N ALA A 425 -8.68 15.16 -16.83
CA ALA A 425 -8.98 16.33 -17.65
C ALA A 425 -8.39 17.65 -17.11
N ALA A 426 -7.85 17.66 -15.88
CA ALA A 426 -7.39 18.87 -15.19
C ALA A 426 -8.45 19.99 -15.14
N LEU A 427 -9.73 19.62 -15.09
CA LEU A 427 -10.85 20.55 -15.15
C LEU A 427 -11.12 21.13 -13.77
N LYS A 428 -10.96 22.46 -13.66
CA LYS A 428 -11.36 23.23 -12.49
C LYS A 428 -12.85 23.63 -12.62
N ALA A 429 -13.76 22.68 -12.44
CA ALA A 429 -15.22 22.88 -12.39
C ALA A 429 -15.85 22.35 -11.08
N LYS A 430 -16.96 22.95 -10.64
CA LYS A 430 -17.67 22.57 -9.41
C LYS A 430 -18.74 21.57 -9.79
N CYS A 431 -18.71 20.38 -9.21
CA CYS A 431 -19.69 19.34 -9.50
C CYS A 431 -21.04 19.71 -8.88
N THR A 432 -22.12 19.55 -9.65
CA THR A 432 -23.48 19.59 -9.11
C THR A 432 -23.75 18.35 -8.24
N SER A 433 -24.79 18.38 -7.40
CA SER A 433 -25.23 17.20 -6.65
C SER A 433 -25.51 16.02 -7.59
N THR A 434 -26.24 16.27 -8.67
CA THR A 434 -26.53 15.25 -9.70
C THR A 434 -25.27 14.65 -10.33
N CYS A 435 -24.21 15.46 -10.51
CA CYS A 435 -22.92 14.97 -10.99
C CYS A 435 -22.28 14.04 -9.95
N LYS A 436 -22.31 14.40 -8.66
CA LYS A 436 -21.82 13.55 -7.57
C LYS A 436 -22.59 12.23 -7.50
N ASP A 437 -23.92 12.25 -7.61
CA ASP A 437 -24.76 11.05 -7.62
C ASP A 437 -24.42 10.12 -8.79
N THR A 438 -24.14 10.72 -9.96
CA THR A 438 -23.72 9.97 -11.16
C THR A 438 -22.36 9.30 -10.96
N VAL A 439 -21.41 10.00 -10.32
CA VAL A 439 -20.11 9.43 -9.95
C VAL A 439 -20.27 8.34 -8.89
N ALA A 440 -21.17 8.51 -7.92
CA ALA A 440 -21.46 7.49 -6.91
C ALA A 440 -21.98 6.19 -7.56
N ALA A 441 -22.95 6.30 -8.48
CA ALA A 441 -23.49 5.16 -9.21
C ALA A 441 -22.42 4.46 -10.08
N LEU A 442 -21.54 5.24 -10.72
CA LEU A 442 -20.38 4.74 -11.45
C LEU A 442 -19.45 3.94 -10.52
N LEU A 443 -19.03 4.52 -9.40
CA LEU A 443 -18.14 3.88 -8.44
C LEU A 443 -18.76 2.62 -7.82
N ALA A 444 -20.04 2.66 -7.47
CA ALA A 444 -20.79 1.50 -6.98
C ALA A 444 -20.76 0.34 -7.99
N THR A 445 -20.86 0.64 -9.29
CA THR A 445 -20.75 -0.36 -10.35
C THR A 445 -19.33 -0.91 -10.48
N LEU A 446 -18.32 -0.03 -10.44
CA LEU A 446 -16.91 -0.38 -10.67
C LEU A 446 -16.24 -1.08 -9.48
N ALA A 447 -16.72 -0.87 -8.26
CA ALA A 447 -16.17 -1.45 -7.03
C ALA A 447 -17.18 -2.36 -6.31
N ASP A 448 -18.09 -2.97 -7.08
CA ASP A 448 -19.09 -3.91 -6.58
C ASP A 448 -18.42 -5.19 -6.01
N ASN A 449 -18.71 -5.47 -4.73
CA ASN A 449 -18.18 -6.62 -4.01
C ASN A 449 -18.62 -7.97 -4.61
N PHE A 450 -19.75 -8.04 -5.31
CA PHE A 450 -20.20 -9.29 -5.96
C PHE A 450 -19.28 -9.74 -7.10
N PHE A 451 -18.52 -8.81 -7.69
CA PHE A 451 -17.65 -9.06 -8.83
C PHE A 451 -16.16 -9.02 -8.47
N LEU A 452 -15.82 -9.17 -7.18
CA LEU A 452 -14.43 -9.16 -6.71
C LEU A 452 -13.55 -10.17 -7.46
N GLU A 453 -14.05 -11.39 -7.69
CA GLU A 453 -13.33 -12.45 -8.43
C GLU A 453 -13.08 -12.03 -9.90
N HIS A 454 -14.11 -11.50 -10.57
CA HIS A 454 -14.05 -11.09 -11.97
C HIS A 454 -13.09 -9.92 -12.20
N ASP A 455 -13.19 -8.89 -11.36
CA ASP A 455 -12.37 -7.69 -11.47
C ASP A 455 -10.91 -8.01 -11.12
N THR A 456 -10.70 -8.95 -10.19
CA THR A 456 -9.37 -9.52 -9.90
C THR A 456 -8.78 -10.17 -11.14
N TYR A 457 -9.50 -11.07 -11.83
CA TYR A 457 -8.98 -11.74 -13.01
C TYR A 457 -8.62 -10.74 -14.12
N ALA A 458 -9.49 -9.75 -14.38
CA ALA A 458 -9.24 -8.74 -15.40
C ALA A 458 -7.96 -7.94 -15.13
N LEU A 459 -7.67 -7.62 -13.86
CA LEU A 459 -6.46 -6.91 -13.46
C LEU A 459 -5.23 -7.83 -13.48
N PHE A 460 -5.37 -9.06 -12.98
CA PHE A 460 -4.32 -10.07 -12.95
C PHE A 460 -3.85 -10.45 -14.36
N GLU A 461 -4.75 -10.58 -15.33
CA GLU A 461 -4.41 -10.85 -16.73
C GLU A 461 -3.49 -9.74 -17.29
N GLN A 462 -3.74 -8.46 -16.96
CA GLN A 462 -2.90 -7.36 -17.43
C GLN A 462 -1.52 -7.31 -16.73
N VAL A 463 -1.45 -7.66 -15.44
CA VAL A 463 -0.17 -7.81 -14.74
C VAL A 463 0.64 -8.94 -15.36
N MET A 464 0.01 -10.11 -15.54
CA MET A 464 0.69 -11.27 -16.08
C MET A 464 1.08 -11.13 -17.55
N LYS A 465 0.34 -10.36 -18.35
CA LYS A 465 0.73 -10.02 -19.73
C LYS A 465 2.13 -9.39 -19.80
N ARG A 466 2.53 -8.63 -18.77
CA ARG A 466 3.84 -7.96 -18.68
C ARG A 466 4.87 -8.83 -17.97
N MET A 467 4.41 -9.62 -17.00
CA MET A 467 5.26 -10.52 -16.23
C MET A 467 5.53 -11.86 -16.92
N ALA A 468 4.81 -12.21 -18.00
CA ALA A 468 4.95 -13.48 -18.70
C ALA A 468 6.41 -13.86 -19.03
N PRO A 469 7.29 -12.94 -19.52
CA PRO A 469 8.69 -13.26 -19.76
C PRO A 469 9.49 -13.66 -18.50
N MET A 470 9.05 -13.24 -17.31
CA MET A 470 9.68 -13.57 -16.02
C MET A 470 9.29 -14.97 -15.51
N PHE A 471 8.25 -15.56 -16.09
CA PHE A 471 7.78 -16.90 -15.76
C PHE A 471 8.15 -17.91 -16.86
N CYS A 472 8.11 -17.48 -18.14
CA CYS A 472 8.46 -18.31 -19.29
C CYS A 472 9.16 -17.46 -20.39
N PRO A 473 10.44 -17.70 -20.73
CA PRO A 473 11.17 -16.89 -21.71
C PRO A 473 10.65 -17.04 -23.14
N HIS A 474 10.10 -18.21 -23.47
CA HIS A 474 9.68 -18.61 -24.81
C HIS A 474 8.47 -17.84 -25.35
N VAL A 475 7.78 -17.06 -24.53
CA VAL A 475 6.61 -16.25 -24.94
C VAL A 475 7.02 -14.96 -25.66
N SER A 476 8.31 -14.62 -25.65
CA SER A 476 8.88 -13.44 -26.30
C SER A 476 9.07 -13.64 -27.81
N SER A 477 8.03 -14.01 -28.52
CA SER A 477 7.96 -13.85 -29.97
C SER A 477 6.51 -13.64 -30.40
N THR A 478 6.25 -12.46 -30.97
CA THR A 478 5.03 -12.14 -31.70
C THR A 478 4.68 -13.30 -32.64
N PRO A 479 3.39 -13.64 -32.87
CA PRO A 479 3.04 -14.68 -33.85
C PRO A 479 3.42 -14.20 -35.25
N ALA A 480 4.66 -14.46 -35.67
CA ALA A 480 5.06 -14.35 -37.05
C ALA A 480 4.17 -15.32 -37.84
N ALA A 481 3.51 -14.77 -38.87
CA ALA A 481 2.63 -15.48 -39.78
C ALA A 481 3.16 -16.88 -40.10
N ARG A 482 2.27 -17.88 -39.97
CA ARG A 482 2.42 -19.28 -40.42
C ARG A 482 3.46 -19.41 -41.54
N ALA A 483 4.68 -19.81 -41.19
CA ALA A 483 5.58 -20.42 -42.16
C ALA A 483 4.98 -21.77 -42.61
N PRO A 484 5.12 -22.16 -43.89
CA PRO A 484 4.56 -23.40 -44.41
C PRO A 484 5.18 -24.62 -43.71
N PRO A 485 4.46 -25.76 -43.66
CA PRO A 485 4.92 -26.94 -42.95
C PRO A 485 6.13 -27.53 -43.67
N THR A 486 7.30 -27.46 -43.04
CA THR A 486 8.46 -28.26 -43.42
C THR A 486 8.48 -29.53 -42.56
N ASP A 487 8.40 -30.68 -43.23
CA ASP A 487 8.50 -32.04 -42.68
C ASP A 487 9.91 -32.34 -42.15
N GLN A 488 10.31 -31.70 -41.05
CA GLN A 488 11.45 -32.18 -40.25
C GLN A 488 11.09 -32.17 -38.76
N PRO A 489 11.34 -33.26 -38.03
CA PRO A 489 11.13 -33.29 -36.58
C PRO A 489 12.16 -32.37 -35.92
N SER A 490 11.67 -31.30 -35.29
CA SER A 490 12.47 -30.44 -34.42
C SER A 490 13.08 -31.28 -33.28
N PRO A 491 14.34 -31.05 -32.88
CA PRO A 491 14.92 -31.74 -31.74
C PRO A 491 14.15 -31.36 -30.45
N PRO A 492 14.08 -32.25 -29.45
CA PRO A 492 13.43 -31.94 -28.18
C PRO A 492 14.19 -30.79 -27.50
N CYS A 493 13.50 -29.68 -27.24
CA CYS A 493 14.02 -28.57 -26.43
C CYS A 493 14.47 -29.10 -25.07
N SER A 494 15.72 -28.84 -24.72
CA SER A 494 16.27 -29.11 -23.39
C SER A 494 15.71 -28.11 -22.37
N PRO A 495 15.47 -28.52 -21.10
CA PRO A 495 14.90 -27.68 -20.03
C PRO A 495 15.81 -26.55 -19.51
N ARG A 496 16.83 -26.15 -20.29
CA ARG A 496 17.82 -25.11 -19.92
C ARG A 496 17.59 -23.75 -20.57
N ASP A 497 16.69 -23.65 -21.55
CA ASP A 497 16.40 -22.38 -22.24
C ASP A 497 15.31 -21.55 -21.53
N ASP A 498 14.75 -22.06 -20.42
CA ASP A 498 13.65 -21.47 -19.63
C ASP A 498 14.05 -20.33 -18.68
N LEU A 499 15.31 -19.89 -18.72
CA LEU A 499 15.82 -18.85 -17.82
C LEU A 499 16.26 -17.54 -18.52
N SER A 500 16.30 -17.47 -19.85
CA SER A 500 17.07 -16.42 -20.55
C SER A 500 16.62 -14.97 -20.28
N ALA A 501 15.32 -14.68 -20.24
CA ALA A 501 14.82 -13.31 -20.06
C ALA A 501 14.92 -12.80 -18.62
N LEU A 502 14.62 -13.68 -17.65
CA LEU A 502 14.76 -13.37 -16.22
C LEU A 502 16.23 -13.24 -15.84
N GLN A 503 17.09 -14.15 -16.33
CA GLN A 503 18.54 -14.05 -16.15
C GLN A 503 19.09 -12.78 -16.77
N ALA A 504 18.73 -12.47 -18.02
CA ALA A 504 19.15 -11.22 -18.66
C ALA A 504 18.71 -9.97 -17.88
N THR A 505 17.56 -10.03 -17.19
CA THR A 505 17.10 -8.95 -16.31
C THR A 505 17.95 -8.86 -15.05
N CYS A 506 18.19 -9.96 -14.36
CA CYS A 506 19.08 -10.02 -13.19
C CYS A 506 20.50 -9.54 -13.54
N ASP A 507 21.04 -10.01 -14.67
CA ASP A 507 22.35 -9.59 -15.19
C ASP A 507 22.37 -8.11 -15.52
N ARG A 508 21.34 -7.56 -16.16
CA ARG A 508 21.27 -6.12 -16.43
C ARG A 508 21.21 -5.32 -15.13
N ILE A 509 20.45 -5.76 -14.14
CA ILE A 509 20.38 -5.07 -12.84
C ILE A 509 21.77 -5.03 -12.20
N HIS A 510 22.47 -6.17 -12.12
CA HIS A 510 23.81 -6.22 -11.52
C HIS A 510 24.86 -5.52 -12.40
N ASN A 511 25.06 -6.02 -13.62
CA ASN A 511 26.20 -5.69 -14.48
C ASN A 511 26.09 -4.31 -15.13
N VAL A 512 24.87 -3.74 -15.20
CA VAL A 512 24.65 -2.43 -15.82
C VAL A 512 24.14 -1.41 -14.82
N LEU A 513 23.03 -1.67 -14.13
CA LEU A 513 22.41 -0.68 -13.25
C LEU A 513 23.24 -0.46 -11.98
N LEU A 514 23.57 -1.53 -11.27
CA LEU A 514 24.33 -1.46 -10.03
C LEU A 514 25.76 -0.95 -10.29
N HIS A 515 26.45 -1.47 -11.31
CA HIS A 515 27.78 -0.97 -11.69
C HIS A 515 27.82 0.54 -12.00
N ARG A 516 26.74 1.09 -12.57
CA ARG A 516 26.64 2.53 -12.84
C ARG A 516 26.35 3.35 -11.59
N VAL A 517 25.55 2.83 -10.68
CA VAL A 517 25.13 3.53 -9.45
C VAL A 517 26.18 3.40 -8.35
N ASP A 518 26.73 2.20 -8.18
CA ASP A 518 27.65 1.83 -7.11
C ASP A 518 28.66 0.75 -7.56
N PRO A 519 29.72 1.13 -8.29
CA PRO A 519 30.70 0.17 -8.82
C PRO A 519 31.49 -0.56 -7.73
N ALA A 520 31.66 0.05 -6.56
CA ALA A 520 32.38 -0.58 -5.45
C ALA A 520 31.57 -1.72 -4.83
N LEU A 521 30.25 -1.52 -4.66
CA LEU A 521 29.36 -2.58 -4.20
C LEU A 521 29.25 -3.71 -5.23
N ALA A 522 29.13 -3.37 -6.52
CA ALA A 522 29.06 -4.37 -7.57
C ALA A 522 30.31 -5.27 -7.60
N ALA A 523 31.51 -4.66 -7.60
CA ALA A 523 32.78 -5.40 -7.56
C ALA A 523 32.94 -6.26 -6.30
N HIS A 524 32.37 -5.84 -5.17
CA HIS A 524 32.35 -6.63 -3.95
C HIS A 524 31.44 -7.86 -4.09
N LEU A 525 30.23 -7.70 -4.62
CA LEU A 525 29.34 -8.83 -4.89
C LEU A 525 29.97 -9.82 -5.90
N ASP A 526 30.63 -9.30 -6.95
CA ASP A 526 31.38 -10.11 -7.91
C ASP A 526 32.49 -10.93 -7.24
N SER A 527 33.16 -10.37 -6.23
CA SER A 527 34.26 -11.05 -5.54
C SER A 527 33.86 -12.30 -4.75
N PHE A 528 32.56 -12.45 -4.45
CA PHE A 528 32.01 -13.66 -3.81
C PHE A 528 31.49 -14.70 -4.82
N ASP A 529 31.59 -14.44 -6.13
CA ASP A 529 31.10 -15.30 -7.21
C ASP A 529 29.62 -15.71 -7.01
N VAL A 530 28.79 -14.82 -6.44
CA VAL A 530 27.36 -15.07 -6.21
C VAL A 530 26.57 -14.66 -7.46
N PRO A 531 25.88 -15.60 -8.14
CA PRO A 531 25.07 -15.27 -9.31
C PRO A 531 23.95 -14.27 -8.95
N PRO A 532 23.68 -13.25 -9.78
CA PRO A 532 22.64 -12.27 -9.53
C PRO A 532 21.26 -12.85 -9.24
N GLU A 533 20.93 -14.01 -9.83
CA GLU A 533 19.65 -14.69 -9.66
C GLU A 533 19.40 -15.17 -8.23
N VAL A 534 20.47 -15.41 -7.45
CA VAL A 534 20.33 -15.90 -6.06
C VAL A 534 19.58 -14.89 -5.19
N TYR A 535 19.73 -13.59 -5.46
CA TYR A 535 19.08 -12.54 -4.68
C TYR A 535 18.07 -11.70 -5.48
N LEU A 536 18.20 -11.59 -6.81
CA LEU A 536 17.27 -10.79 -7.63
C LEU A 536 16.06 -11.56 -8.14
N LEU A 537 16.16 -12.88 -8.34
CA LEU A 537 15.11 -13.63 -9.05
C LEU A 537 13.75 -13.46 -8.39
N ARG A 538 13.69 -13.60 -7.07
CA ARG A 538 12.45 -13.45 -6.29
C ARG A 538 11.95 -12.00 -6.33
N TRP A 539 12.85 -11.03 -6.22
CA TRP A 539 12.52 -9.61 -6.21
C TRP A 539 11.86 -9.17 -7.51
N VAL A 540 12.45 -9.55 -8.65
CA VAL A 540 11.93 -9.24 -9.97
C VAL A 540 10.64 -10.01 -10.24
N ARG A 541 10.66 -11.34 -10.08
CA ARG A 541 9.51 -12.22 -10.43
C ARG A 541 8.26 -11.94 -9.61
N LEU A 542 8.40 -11.40 -8.39
CA LEU A 542 7.27 -11.09 -7.49
C LEU A 542 7.06 -9.59 -7.29
N LEU A 543 7.70 -8.73 -8.09
CA LEU A 543 7.57 -7.27 -7.97
C LEU A 543 7.75 -6.79 -6.51
N LEU A 544 8.78 -7.33 -5.84
CA LEU A 544 9.12 -7.08 -4.43
C LEU A 544 8.03 -7.41 -3.40
N ALA A 545 6.95 -8.10 -3.79
CA ALA A 545 5.81 -8.36 -2.91
C ALA A 545 6.20 -9.13 -1.64
N ARG A 546 7.25 -9.96 -1.69
CA ARG A 546 7.73 -10.74 -0.53
C ARG A 546 8.78 -10.04 0.32
N GLU A 547 9.27 -8.87 -0.09
CA GLU A 547 10.24 -8.09 0.70
C GLU A 547 9.53 -7.14 1.67
N PHE A 548 8.29 -6.78 1.36
CA PHE A 548 7.56 -5.73 2.07
C PHE A 548 6.19 -6.21 2.55
N PRO A 549 5.68 -5.65 3.66
CA PRO A 549 4.31 -5.86 4.08
C PRO A 549 3.32 -5.27 3.06
N MET A 550 2.11 -5.82 3.04
CA MET A 550 1.13 -5.61 1.96
C MET A 550 0.87 -4.14 1.61
N TYR A 551 0.69 -3.28 2.61
CA TYR A 551 0.42 -1.86 2.40
C TYR A 551 1.59 -1.13 1.71
N GLN A 552 2.83 -1.54 1.98
CA GLN A 552 4.03 -1.00 1.34
C GLN A 552 4.17 -1.52 -0.08
N VAL A 553 3.78 -2.79 -0.31
CA VAL A 553 3.75 -3.36 -1.67
C VAL A 553 2.84 -2.55 -2.58
N TRP A 554 1.67 -2.10 -2.10
CA TRP A 554 0.80 -1.23 -2.87
C TRP A 554 1.46 0.10 -3.27
N VAL A 555 2.17 0.75 -2.34
CA VAL A 555 2.91 1.99 -2.62
C VAL A 555 4.04 1.75 -3.64
N ILE A 556 4.73 0.63 -3.54
CA ILE A 556 5.75 0.24 -4.51
C ILE A 556 5.09 0.00 -5.88
N TRP A 557 3.96 -0.69 -5.94
CA TRP A 557 3.25 -0.97 -7.18
C TRP A 557 2.61 0.28 -7.79
N ASP A 558 2.19 1.26 -6.98
CA ASP A 558 1.79 2.59 -7.45
C ASP A 558 2.92 3.23 -8.28
N SER A 559 4.17 3.11 -7.82
CA SER A 559 5.34 3.62 -8.55
C SER A 559 5.66 2.80 -9.80
N ILE A 560 5.57 1.47 -9.75
CA ILE A 560 5.84 0.58 -10.90
C ILE A 560 4.82 0.82 -12.01
N PHE A 561 3.53 0.85 -11.67
CA PHE A 561 2.45 1.03 -12.63
C PHE A 561 2.36 2.47 -13.11
N GLY A 562 2.65 3.47 -12.27
CA GLY A 562 2.64 4.87 -12.66
C GLY A 562 3.80 5.25 -13.58
N LEU A 563 5.01 4.75 -13.32
CA LEU A 563 6.23 5.13 -14.06
C LEU A 563 6.54 4.21 -15.25
N SER A 564 6.22 2.92 -15.15
CA SER A 564 6.49 1.91 -16.19
C SER A 564 5.29 1.00 -16.47
N PRO A 565 4.11 1.54 -16.82
CA PRO A 565 2.89 0.76 -17.00
C PRO A 565 2.93 -0.24 -18.16
N HIS A 566 3.94 -0.22 -19.04
CA HIS A 566 3.97 -1.07 -20.24
C HIS A 566 4.84 -2.32 -20.07
N ASP A 567 5.88 -2.25 -19.24
CA ASP A 567 6.92 -3.29 -19.11
C ASP A 567 7.35 -3.56 -17.66
N PHE A 568 6.88 -2.77 -16.69
CA PHE A 568 7.30 -2.79 -15.30
C PHE A 568 8.81 -2.60 -15.07
N GLY A 569 9.53 -1.99 -16.03
CA GLY A 569 10.99 -1.80 -15.96
C GLY A 569 11.47 -0.93 -14.78
N PHE A 570 10.57 -0.20 -14.10
CA PHE A 570 10.92 0.49 -12.86
C PHE A 570 11.33 -0.47 -11.72
N VAL A 571 10.89 -1.74 -11.76
CA VAL A 571 11.29 -2.78 -10.79
C VAL A 571 12.80 -2.99 -10.77
N ASP A 572 13.47 -2.86 -11.91
CA ASP A 572 14.92 -3.05 -12.01
C ASP A 572 15.68 -1.97 -11.24
N VAL A 573 15.18 -0.74 -11.33
CA VAL A 573 15.75 0.42 -10.64
C VAL A 573 15.46 0.35 -9.15
N LEU A 574 14.28 -0.15 -8.76
CA LEU A 574 13.99 -0.48 -7.37
C LEU A 574 14.98 -1.53 -6.83
N CYS A 575 15.24 -2.61 -7.57
CA CYS A 575 16.21 -3.64 -7.14
C CYS A 575 17.63 -3.05 -6.97
N ALA A 576 18.10 -2.25 -7.93
CA ALA A 576 19.41 -1.59 -7.83
C ALA A 576 19.48 -0.58 -6.67
N ALA A 577 18.41 0.19 -6.45
CA ALA A 577 18.32 1.12 -5.32
C ALA A 577 18.31 0.38 -3.98
N MET A 578 17.63 -0.75 -3.89
CA MET A 578 17.54 -1.56 -2.69
C MET A 578 18.92 -2.12 -2.29
N LEU A 579 19.73 -2.56 -3.26
CA LEU A 579 21.13 -2.94 -3.01
C LEU A 579 21.98 -1.75 -2.57
N HIS A 580 21.82 -0.60 -3.23
CA HIS A 580 22.58 0.61 -2.92
C HIS A 580 22.26 1.17 -1.53
N ASP A 581 20.99 1.20 -1.14
CA ASP A 581 20.55 1.71 0.16
C ASP A 581 21.07 0.82 1.31
N SER A 582 21.26 -0.48 1.06
CA SER A 582 21.87 -1.44 2.00
C SER A 582 23.38 -1.63 1.84
N ARG A 583 24.05 -0.73 1.09
CA ARG A 583 25.51 -0.79 0.84
C ARG A 583 26.34 -1.04 2.09
N THR A 584 26.08 -0.30 3.18
CA THR A 584 26.88 -0.39 4.41
C THR A 584 26.80 -1.79 5.02
N LEU A 585 25.61 -2.40 5.01
CA LEU A 585 25.39 -3.75 5.52
C LEU A 585 26.10 -4.79 4.64
N LEU A 586 26.01 -4.63 3.31
CA LEU A 586 26.56 -5.58 2.34
C LEU A 586 28.09 -5.54 2.29
N LEU A 587 28.70 -4.35 2.25
CA LEU A 587 30.16 -4.17 2.22
C LEU A 587 30.84 -4.59 3.53
N ALA A 588 30.09 -4.71 4.62
CA ALA A 588 30.62 -5.16 5.91
C ALA A 588 30.81 -6.68 5.96
N GLN A 589 30.25 -7.43 5.01
CA GLN A 589 30.36 -8.89 4.97
C GLN A 589 31.69 -9.31 4.34
N ASP A 590 32.35 -10.29 4.95
CA ASP A 590 33.64 -10.82 4.52
C ASP A 590 33.54 -12.27 4.02
N ASP A 591 32.37 -12.90 4.14
CA ASP A 591 32.08 -14.25 3.66
C ASP A 591 30.77 -14.34 2.88
N THR A 592 30.64 -15.36 2.03
CA THR A 592 29.44 -15.58 1.21
C THR A 592 28.20 -15.84 2.07
N THR A 593 28.33 -16.46 3.23
CA THR A 593 27.18 -16.80 4.09
C THR A 593 26.59 -15.56 4.73
N GLY A 594 27.44 -14.70 5.30
CA GLY A 594 27.05 -13.40 5.84
C GLY A 594 26.43 -12.51 4.78
N LEU A 595 27.01 -12.49 3.57
CA LEU A 595 26.45 -11.75 2.43
C LEU A 595 25.04 -12.23 2.04
N LEU A 596 24.84 -13.55 1.89
CA LEU A 596 23.54 -14.10 1.55
C LEU A 596 22.50 -13.89 2.65
N HIS A 597 22.93 -13.86 3.92
CA HIS A 597 22.05 -13.51 5.03
C HIS A 597 21.68 -12.01 4.97
N ALA A 598 22.66 -11.14 4.81
CA ALA A 598 22.44 -9.69 4.67
C ALA A 598 21.51 -9.36 3.50
N LEU A 599 21.66 -10.04 2.35
CA LEU A 599 20.79 -9.90 1.18
C LEU A 599 19.34 -10.30 1.44
N LYS A 600 19.05 -11.15 2.43
CA LYS A 600 17.68 -11.51 2.83
C LYS A 600 17.02 -10.47 3.74
N GLU A 601 17.82 -9.70 4.47
CA GLU A 601 17.38 -8.68 5.43
C GLU A 601 17.33 -7.27 4.82
N VAL A 602 17.56 -7.14 3.51
CA VAL A 602 17.47 -5.86 2.79
C VAL A 602 16.01 -5.39 2.70
N GLY A 603 15.78 -4.07 2.80
CA GLY A 603 14.46 -3.48 2.57
C GLY A 603 13.76 -2.91 3.80
N GLU A 604 14.49 -2.22 4.68
CA GLU A 604 13.91 -1.68 5.92
C GLU A 604 12.89 -0.55 5.70
N SER A 605 13.01 0.25 4.63
CA SER A 605 12.18 1.44 4.41
C SER A 605 11.74 1.60 2.94
N HIS A 606 10.47 1.29 2.66
CA HIS A 606 9.89 1.44 1.32
C HIS A 606 9.89 2.89 0.80
N SER A 607 9.69 3.89 1.67
CA SER A 607 9.64 5.30 1.24
C SER A 607 11.01 5.80 0.78
N LYS A 608 12.06 5.49 1.55
CA LYS A 608 13.45 5.77 1.15
C LYS A 608 13.79 5.05 -0.15
N LEU A 609 13.45 3.77 -0.26
CA LEU A 609 13.70 2.96 -1.45
C LEU A 609 13.08 3.58 -2.70
N VAL A 610 11.78 3.91 -2.66
CA VAL A 610 11.08 4.48 -3.82
C VAL A 610 11.67 5.83 -4.20
N ASP A 611 12.02 6.67 -3.23
CA ASP A 611 12.67 7.96 -3.50
C ASP A 611 14.08 7.83 -4.10
N SER A 612 14.90 6.91 -3.59
CA SER A 612 16.20 6.55 -4.16
C SER A 612 16.04 6.06 -5.61
N ALA A 613 15.15 5.10 -5.84
CA ALA A 613 14.88 4.55 -7.17
C ALA A 613 14.38 5.62 -8.15
N ARG A 614 13.51 6.53 -7.72
CA ARG A 614 13.01 7.63 -8.56
C ARG A 614 14.11 8.60 -8.97
N LYS A 615 15.03 8.94 -8.06
CA LYS A 615 16.19 9.78 -8.37
C LYS A 615 17.06 9.10 -9.42
N MET A 616 17.36 7.81 -9.23
CA MET A 616 18.13 7.00 -10.19
C MET A 616 17.43 6.93 -11.55
N TYR A 617 16.13 6.65 -11.59
CA TYR A 617 15.35 6.56 -12.83
C TYR A 617 15.32 7.89 -13.59
N THR A 618 15.13 9.00 -12.89
CA THR A 618 15.13 10.34 -13.50
C THR A 618 16.50 10.66 -14.12
N GLN A 619 17.60 10.33 -13.44
CA GLN A 619 18.95 10.51 -13.98
C GLN A 619 19.18 9.65 -15.24
N GLN A 620 18.68 8.41 -15.26
CA GLN A 620 18.79 7.54 -16.43
C GLN A 620 18.04 8.10 -17.65
N GLN A 621 16.82 8.59 -17.44
CA GLN A 621 16.03 9.22 -18.50
C GLN A 621 16.72 10.48 -19.05
N LEU A 622 17.25 11.34 -18.18
CA LEU A 622 18.00 12.53 -18.59
C LEU A 622 19.27 12.18 -19.37
N ALA A 623 20.02 11.15 -18.94
CA ALA A 623 21.20 10.69 -19.66
C ALA A 623 20.87 10.13 -21.05
N HIS A 624 19.77 9.38 -21.18
CA HIS A 624 19.31 8.83 -22.45
C HIS A 624 18.90 9.95 -23.43
N VAL A 625 18.18 10.96 -22.93
CA VAL A 625 17.80 12.15 -23.71
C VAL A 625 19.06 12.92 -24.13
N ALA A 626 19.99 13.19 -23.21
CA ALA A 626 21.23 13.89 -23.53
C ALA A 626 22.08 13.15 -24.59
N ALA A 627 22.11 11.82 -24.55
CA ALA A 627 22.81 11.00 -25.55
C ALA A 627 22.17 11.10 -26.96
N HIS A 628 20.84 11.32 -27.05
CA HIS A 628 20.15 11.53 -28.33
C HIS A 628 20.38 12.93 -28.92
N PHE A 629 20.75 13.92 -28.09
CA PHE A 629 21.00 15.30 -28.52
C PHE A 629 22.49 15.66 -28.57
N ALA A 630 23.39 14.72 -28.27
CA ALA A 630 24.82 14.91 -28.49
C ALA A 630 25.10 14.95 -30.00
N PRO A 631 25.75 16.01 -30.54
CA PRO A 631 26.11 16.05 -31.95
C PRO A 631 27.11 14.91 -32.24
N MET A 632 26.79 14.10 -33.26
CA MET A 632 27.67 13.05 -33.81
C MET A 632 29.02 13.59 -34.26
#